data_AF-A0A1E8Q2U2-F1
#
_entry.id   AF-A0A1E8Q2U2-F1
#
_cell.length_a   1.000
_cell.length_b   1.000
_cell.length_c   1.000
_cell.angle_alpha   90.00
_cell.angle_beta   90.00
_cell.angle_gamma   90.00
#
_symmetry.space_group_name_H-M   'P 1'
#
loop_
_entity.id
_entity.type
_entity.pdbx_description
1 polymer ?
#
loop_
_entity_poly.entity_id
_entity_poly.type
_entity_poly.pdbx_seq_one_letter_code
_entity_poly.pdbx_strand_id
1 'polypeptide(L)'
;MPLVAAFLDDAAHDTEHILTGTAALTYTDAADILTRLTGHTVRHRSVSEEKVASRIAAHGVPAAFVTVLAAMDVAIADGDEDRVTDTVERIAGRPARSFSTFENKGNPMKQLLFHDDVQFWFETLRVIGHASYGGADFGEVVATASQITAGDYDSWHDAWLATAERVEAEARAAHPVSARDGFLRASTYYRSAEFFLHGNPDDPRIEHAFTRGVACFRSAIAHLAAVEPVEIPYGETTLSGYFYRASGERPKPTLVMHNGFDGSAEELHFFGAVGGQERGYHVLTFDGPGQATAIHRDKLPFRPDWENVVGPVLDFLLTDPTVDPARIALLGLSLGGMLAPRAAAFETRLAAVVAVDGVYDGSTAITTFLELDRVEISRRATADHDEELDELIAAARDDSPVIRWAYDHGRYAMGVQTDRQFLAALLKYNVMDGIAEQITCPVLVCEAAEDLFFAGDESREAEPRRLYEHLTAPKKLLTFTATEGAAEHCHSGAQRLAVGRIFDWLDDTMPPRPEHYSWHPPNSASWPAAN
;
A
#
# COMPACT_ATOMS: atom_id res chain seq x y z
N MET A 1 25.64 4.86 11.88
CA MET A 1 26.79 4.18 11.24
C MET A 1 28.14 4.42 11.93
N PRO A 2 28.58 5.64 12.28
CA PRO A 2 29.88 5.85 12.95
C PRO A 2 29.98 5.15 14.31
N LEU A 3 28.86 5.14 15.06
CA LEU A 3 28.74 4.44 16.33
C LEU A 3 29.00 2.92 16.18
N VAL A 4 28.42 2.30 15.14
CA VAL A 4 28.58 0.88 14.85
C VAL A 4 30.02 0.54 14.46
N ALA A 5 30.68 1.39 13.66
CA ALA A 5 32.08 1.17 13.29
C ALA A 5 33.02 1.21 14.50
N ALA A 6 32.84 2.16 15.43
CA ALA A 6 33.63 2.23 16.65
C ALA A 6 33.42 1.03 17.61
N PHE A 7 32.25 0.37 17.55
CA PHE A 7 31.98 -0.85 18.33
C PHE A 7 32.54 -2.13 17.69
N LEU A 8 33.01 -2.06 16.45
CA LEU A 8 33.56 -3.20 15.71
C LEU A 8 35.09 -3.26 15.74
N ASP A 9 35.75 -2.26 16.33
CA ASP A 9 37.20 -2.25 16.49
C ASP A 9 37.65 -3.10 17.70
N ASP A 10 38.75 -3.82 17.54
CA ASP A 10 39.28 -4.79 18.53
C ASP A 10 39.70 -4.14 19.87
N ALA A 11 39.86 -2.82 19.90
CA ALA A 11 40.24 -2.05 21.08
C ALA A 11 39.28 -0.87 21.30
N ALA A 12 38.85 -0.68 22.56
CA ALA A 12 38.05 0.48 22.92
C ALA A 12 38.85 1.78 22.70
N HIS A 13 38.19 2.78 22.13
CA HIS A 13 38.85 4.04 21.78
C HIS A 13 39.14 4.95 23.00
N ASP A 14 38.46 4.72 24.14
CA ASP A 14 38.64 5.42 25.41
C ASP A 14 38.81 6.95 25.29
N THR A 15 38.10 7.55 24.34
CA THR A 15 38.20 8.96 23.99
C THR A 15 36.86 9.51 23.53
N GLU A 16 36.69 10.83 23.62
CA GLU A 16 35.50 11.50 23.11
C GLU A 16 35.56 11.61 21.58
N HIS A 17 34.46 11.27 20.92
CA HIS A 17 34.30 11.39 19.47
C HIS A 17 33.29 12.48 19.15
N ILE A 18 33.79 13.68 18.84
CA ILE A 18 32.96 14.79 18.39
C ILE A 18 32.66 14.59 16.90
N LEU A 19 31.44 14.18 16.58
CA LEU A 19 30.96 13.94 15.21
C LEU A 19 30.33 15.22 14.65
N THR A 20 30.85 15.71 13.52
CA THR A 20 30.30 16.89 12.82
C THR A 20 30.04 16.59 11.35
N GLY A 21 29.26 17.45 10.69
CA GLY A 21 29.11 17.47 9.24
C GLY A 21 30.33 18.05 8.52
N THR A 22 30.23 18.26 7.20
CA THR A 22 31.32 18.82 6.38
C THR A 22 31.54 20.33 6.56
N ALA A 23 30.63 21.01 7.25
CA ALA A 23 30.67 22.44 7.53
C ALA A 23 29.89 22.72 8.82
N ALA A 24 30.29 23.75 9.58
CA ALA A 24 29.44 24.35 10.60
C ALA A 24 28.38 25.20 9.88
N LEU A 25 27.11 25.03 10.25
CA LEU A 25 25.98 25.70 9.63
C LEU A 25 25.25 26.51 10.68
N THR A 26 24.96 27.77 10.39
CA THR A 26 24.00 28.52 11.19
C THR A 26 22.58 27.99 10.94
N TYR A 27 21.64 28.27 11.84
CA TYR A 27 20.22 27.98 11.60
C TYR A 27 19.67 28.69 10.35
N THR A 28 20.26 29.83 9.96
CA THR A 28 19.93 30.52 8.71
C THR A 28 20.42 29.73 7.50
N ASP A 29 21.67 29.23 7.54
CA ASP A 29 22.21 28.39 6.45
C ASP A 29 21.41 27.09 6.29
N ALA A 30 21.01 26.48 7.40
CA ALA A 30 20.15 25.31 7.39
C ALA A 30 18.77 25.62 6.78
N ALA A 31 18.15 26.75 7.17
CA ALA A 31 16.88 27.21 6.60
C ALA A 31 16.97 27.53 5.10
N ASP A 32 18.09 28.10 4.64
CA ASP A 32 18.35 28.38 3.22
C ASP A 32 18.59 27.09 2.42
N ILE A 33 19.27 26.10 3.00
CA ILE A 33 19.45 24.78 2.39
C ILE A 33 18.09 24.07 2.28
N LEU A 34 17.33 24.02 3.37
CA LEU A 34 15.96 23.49 3.41
C LEU A 34 15.08 24.18 2.37
N THR A 35 15.11 25.51 2.30
CA THR A 35 14.32 26.27 1.32
C THR A 35 14.63 25.87 -0.12
N ARG A 36 15.92 25.71 -0.41
CA ARG A 36 16.38 25.35 -1.75
C ARG A 36 16.06 23.90 -2.12
N LEU A 37 16.09 22.99 -1.14
CA LEU A 37 15.86 21.56 -1.35
C LEU A 37 14.37 21.21 -1.40
N THR A 38 13.58 21.81 -0.52
CA THR A 38 12.14 21.55 -0.36
C THR A 38 11.26 22.45 -1.22
N GLY A 39 11.77 23.58 -1.74
CA GLY A 39 10.98 24.60 -2.43
C GLY A 39 10.10 25.47 -1.52
N HIS A 40 9.93 25.08 -0.25
CA HIS A 40 9.17 25.83 0.74
C HIS A 40 10.03 26.90 1.39
N THR A 41 9.52 28.12 1.56
CA THR A 41 10.29 29.18 2.23
C THR A 41 10.39 28.90 3.73
N VAL A 42 11.52 28.32 4.15
CA VAL A 42 11.88 28.13 5.56
C VAL A 42 12.67 29.36 6.02
N ARG A 43 12.27 29.97 7.14
CA ARG A 43 12.98 31.11 7.72
C ARG A 43 13.30 30.85 9.18
N HIS A 44 14.58 30.89 9.52
CA HIS A 44 15.00 30.97 10.90
C HIS A 44 14.59 32.32 11.50
N ARG A 45 13.92 32.30 12.66
CA ARG A 45 13.60 33.51 13.44
C ARG A 45 14.36 33.43 14.76
N SER A 46 15.40 34.24 14.90
CA SER A 46 16.11 34.35 16.16
C SER A 46 15.20 34.90 17.26
N VAL A 47 15.38 34.37 18.46
CA VAL A 47 14.69 34.83 19.67
C VAL A 47 15.72 35.47 20.60
N SER A 48 15.30 36.46 21.39
CA SER A 48 16.19 37.11 22.37
C SER A 48 16.47 36.18 23.54
N GLU A 49 17.63 36.36 24.19
CA GLU A 49 18.02 35.67 25.42
C GLU A 49 16.91 35.73 26.49
N GLU A 50 16.27 36.89 26.65
CA GLU A 50 15.15 37.08 27.59
C GLU A 50 13.94 36.16 27.26
N LYS A 51 13.66 35.93 25.98
CA LYS A 51 12.58 35.03 25.55
C LYS A 51 12.97 33.57 25.72
N VAL A 52 14.23 33.20 25.47
CA VAL A 52 14.76 31.86 25.74
C VAL A 52 14.68 31.57 27.24
N ALA A 53 15.18 32.47 28.08
CA ALA A 53 15.11 32.38 29.53
C ALA A 53 13.66 32.24 30.04
N SER A 54 12.74 33.05 29.51
CA SER A 54 11.32 32.99 29.87
C SER A 54 10.68 31.64 29.50
N ARG A 55 11.03 31.06 28.35
CA ARG A 55 10.54 29.73 27.94
C ARG A 55 11.09 28.62 28.83
N ILE A 56 12.39 28.65 29.15
CA ILE A 56 13.02 27.66 30.03
C ILE A 56 12.42 27.72 31.43
N ALA A 57 12.20 28.93 31.97
CA ALA A 57 11.57 29.13 33.27
C ALA A 57 10.13 28.60 33.32
N ALA A 58 9.36 28.73 32.23
CA ALA A 58 7.99 28.21 32.13
C ALA A 58 7.89 26.67 32.26
N HIS A 59 9.00 25.96 32.04
CA HIS A 59 9.08 24.50 32.21
C HIS A 59 9.56 24.08 33.61
N GLY A 60 9.54 25.00 34.58
CA GLY A 60 9.84 24.70 35.99
C GLY A 60 11.32 24.63 36.34
N VAL A 61 12.21 25.10 35.45
CA VAL A 61 13.67 25.12 35.69
C VAL A 61 14.02 26.21 36.73
N PRO A 62 14.86 25.92 37.75
CA PRO A 62 15.26 26.91 38.74
C PRO A 62 15.96 28.12 38.13
N ALA A 63 15.69 29.31 38.65
CA ALA A 63 16.15 30.59 38.07
C ALA A 63 17.68 30.66 37.84
N ALA A 64 18.47 30.08 38.74
CA ALA A 64 19.94 30.05 38.59
C ALA A 64 20.40 29.23 37.36
N PHE A 65 19.67 28.18 36.99
CA PHE A 65 19.96 27.38 35.80
C PHE A 65 19.41 28.01 34.52
N VAL A 66 18.29 28.72 34.60
CA VAL A 66 17.72 29.48 33.46
C VAL A 66 18.73 30.48 32.90
N THR A 67 19.39 31.25 33.78
CA THR A 67 20.43 32.21 33.36
C THR A 67 21.59 31.53 32.65
N VAL A 68 22.05 30.38 33.16
CA VAL A 68 23.17 29.64 32.57
C VAL A 68 22.81 29.08 31.20
N LEU A 69 21.65 28.44 31.06
CA LEU A 69 21.21 27.84 29.81
C LEU A 69 20.94 28.89 28.72
N ALA A 70 20.33 30.03 29.09
CA ALA A 70 20.12 31.13 28.15
C ALA A 70 21.45 31.75 27.67
N ALA A 71 22.43 31.89 28.56
CA ALA A 71 23.77 32.35 28.19
C ALA A 71 24.53 31.35 27.32
N MET A 72 24.34 30.05 27.53
CA MET A 72 24.90 29.00 26.67
C MET A 72 24.33 29.06 25.25
N ASP A 73 23.02 29.27 25.09
CA ASP A 73 22.40 29.44 23.75
C ASP A 73 22.97 30.65 23.00
N VAL A 74 23.26 31.76 23.71
CA VAL A 74 23.92 32.94 23.13
C VAL A 74 25.34 32.61 22.70
N ALA A 75 26.11 31.93 23.55
CA ALA A 75 27.48 31.51 23.25
C ALA A 75 27.55 30.59 22.02
N ILE A 76 26.61 29.64 21.90
CA ILE A 76 26.48 28.76 20.73
C ILE A 76 26.17 29.59 19.48
N ALA A 77 25.24 30.55 19.57
CA ALA A 77 24.88 31.42 18.45
C ALA A 77 26.03 32.34 18.00
N ASP A 78 26.95 32.68 18.91
CA ASP A 78 28.16 33.46 18.65
C ASP A 78 29.35 32.60 18.17
N GLY A 79 29.15 31.29 18.01
CA GLY A 79 30.09 30.38 17.35
C GLY A 79 30.99 29.57 18.27
N ASP A 80 30.73 29.50 19.58
CA ASP A 80 31.53 28.67 20.51
C ASP A 80 31.49 27.15 20.14
N GLU A 81 30.51 26.74 19.34
CA GLU A 81 30.34 25.39 18.83
C GLU A 81 30.61 25.27 17.31
N ASP A 82 31.13 26.31 16.64
CA ASP A 82 31.44 26.30 15.20
C ASP A 82 32.71 25.49 14.89
N ARG A 83 32.60 24.16 15.04
CA ARG A 83 33.68 23.21 14.80
C ARG A 83 33.32 22.21 13.72
N VAL A 84 34.32 21.87 12.91
CA VAL A 84 34.26 20.79 11.92
C VAL A 84 35.42 19.84 12.23
N THR A 85 35.11 18.56 12.37
CA THR A 85 36.06 17.49 12.69
C THR A 85 36.13 16.48 11.54
N ASP A 86 37.24 15.74 11.48
CA ASP A 86 37.45 14.62 10.56
C ASP A 86 37.00 13.27 11.16
N THR A 87 36.33 13.30 12.32
CA THR A 87 36.02 12.12 13.13
C THR A 87 35.23 11.06 12.36
N VAL A 88 34.29 11.48 11.51
CA VAL A 88 33.52 10.54 10.66
C VAL A 88 34.42 9.82 9.66
N GLU A 89 35.36 10.52 9.04
CA GLU A 89 36.31 9.93 8.10
C GLU A 89 37.25 8.95 8.78
N ARG A 90 37.78 9.34 9.94
CA ARG A 90 38.67 8.52 10.75
C ARG A 90 38.01 7.23 11.26
N ILE A 91 36.75 7.28 11.68
CA ILE A 91 36.05 6.13 12.28
C ILE A 91 35.32 5.28 11.23
N ALA A 92 34.68 5.91 10.25
CA ALA A 92 33.83 5.21 9.28
C ALA A 92 34.51 4.95 7.93
N GLY A 93 35.78 5.38 7.74
CA GLY A 93 36.54 5.20 6.51
C GLY A 93 35.99 5.96 5.30
N ARG A 94 35.11 6.95 5.54
CA ARG A 94 34.46 7.76 4.51
C ARG A 94 34.15 9.16 5.03
N PRO A 95 34.23 10.21 4.19
CA PRO A 95 33.98 11.58 4.64
C PRO A 95 32.57 11.74 5.22
N ALA A 96 32.42 12.73 6.11
CA ALA A 96 31.12 13.21 6.56
C ALA A 96 30.28 13.65 5.34
N ARG A 97 28.96 13.50 5.45
CA ARG A 97 28.05 13.99 4.39
C ARG A 97 27.65 15.43 4.70
N SER A 98 27.40 16.20 3.65
CA SER A 98 26.83 17.54 3.81
C SER A 98 25.35 17.44 4.22
N PHE A 99 24.85 18.45 4.91
CA PHE A 99 23.43 18.58 5.26
C PHE A 99 22.53 18.46 4.02
N SER A 100 22.94 19.07 2.90
CA SER A 100 22.20 18.99 1.63
C SER A 100 22.12 17.59 1.01
N THR A 101 23.14 16.76 1.25
CA THR A 101 23.18 15.36 0.77
C THR A 101 22.40 14.43 1.71
N PHE A 102 22.31 14.78 2.99
CA PHE A 102 21.48 14.07 3.95
C PHE A 102 19.99 14.25 3.65
N GLU A 103 19.56 15.47 3.34
CA GLU A 103 18.16 15.73 2.95
C GLU A 103 17.79 15.11 1.59
N ASN A 104 18.72 15.05 0.63
CA ASN A 104 18.49 14.35 -0.64
C ASN A 104 18.29 12.83 -0.49
N LYS A 105 18.63 12.24 0.66
CA LYS A 105 18.40 10.81 0.92
C LYS A 105 16.96 10.48 1.31
N GLY A 106 16.15 11.50 1.62
CA GLY A 106 14.73 11.37 1.94
C GLY A 106 13.80 11.65 0.77
N ASN A 107 14.30 11.66 -0.48
CA ASN A 107 13.45 11.82 -1.66
C ASN A 107 13.40 10.51 -2.47
N PRO A 108 12.54 9.55 -2.06
CA PRO A 108 11.93 8.58 -2.99
C PRO A 108 11.59 9.33 -4.27
N MET A 109 12.05 8.87 -5.44
CA MET A 109 11.89 9.55 -6.75
C MET A 109 11.15 10.89 -6.69
N LYS A 110 11.89 12.02 -6.68
CA LYS A 110 11.31 13.38 -6.59
C LYS A 110 10.00 13.45 -7.38
N GLN A 111 8.89 13.58 -6.65
CA GLN A 111 7.54 13.51 -7.20
C GLN A 111 7.50 14.30 -8.51
N LEU A 112 7.09 13.67 -9.61
CA LEU A 112 7.13 14.33 -10.93
C LEU A 112 5.98 15.33 -11.08
N LEU A 113 4.85 15.02 -10.44
CA LEU A 113 3.62 15.79 -10.40
C LEU A 113 3.19 15.93 -8.92
N PHE A 114 2.39 16.95 -8.60
CA PHE A 114 1.86 17.16 -7.25
C PHE A 114 2.93 17.23 -6.14
N HIS A 115 3.99 18.04 -6.33
CA HIS A 115 5.15 18.13 -5.41
C HIS A 115 4.84 18.34 -3.92
N ASP A 116 3.66 18.91 -3.61
CA ASP A 116 3.23 19.25 -2.26
C ASP A 116 2.05 18.37 -1.79
N ASP A 117 1.64 17.36 -2.57
CA ASP A 117 0.53 16.46 -2.27
C ASP A 117 0.91 15.01 -2.63
N VAL A 118 1.46 14.32 -1.63
CA VAL A 118 1.93 12.94 -1.77
C VAL A 118 0.81 11.95 -2.10
N GLN A 119 -0.42 12.22 -1.64
CA GLN A 119 -1.56 11.35 -1.87
C GLN A 119 -2.00 11.44 -3.34
N PHE A 120 -2.08 12.65 -3.89
CA PHE A 120 -2.37 12.86 -5.32
C PHE A 120 -1.25 12.32 -6.21
N TRP A 121 0.02 12.51 -5.80
CA TRP A 121 1.15 11.92 -6.52
C TRP A 121 1.06 10.39 -6.55
N PHE A 122 0.85 9.74 -5.41
CA PHE A 122 0.78 8.29 -5.30
C PHE A 122 -0.33 7.71 -6.19
N GLU A 123 -1.54 8.26 -6.12
CA GLU A 123 -2.65 7.80 -6.95
C GLU A 123 -2.42 8.08 -8.44
N THR A 124 -1.72 9.15 -8.79
CA THR A 124 -1.32 9.41 -10.19
C THR A 124 -0.28 8.41 -10.67
N LEU A 125 0.72 8.10 -9.84
CA LEU A 125 1.75 7.09 -10.14
C LEU A 125 1.13 5.70 -10.30
N ARG A 126 0.15 5.34 -9.47
CA ARG A 126 -0.64 4.10 -9.59
C ARG A 126 -1.32 4.00 -10.95
N VAL A 127 -1.96 5.09 -11.42
CA VAL A 127 -2.55 5.13 -12.77
C VAL A 127 -1.48 5.01 -13.86
N ILE A 128 -0.32 5.69 -13.73
CA ILE A 128 0.80 5.52 -14.66
C ILE A 128 1.25 4.06 -14.72
N GLY A 129 1.32 3.37 -13.57
CA GLY A 129 1.69 1.96 -13.49
C GLY A 129 0.82 1.06 -14.38
N HIS A 130 -0.49 1.34 -14.42
CA HIS A 130 -1.45 0.58 -15.23
C HIS A 130 -1.19 0.65 -16.75
N ALA A 131 -0.41 1.62 -17.23
CA ALA A 131 -0.04 1.72 -18.65
C ALA A 131 0.66 0.45 -19.16
N SER A 132 1.38 -0.26 -18.29
CA SER A 132 2.09 -1.49 -18.63
C SER A 132 1.19 -2.65 -19.10
N TYR A 133 -0.10 -2.59 -18.76
CA TYR A 133 -1.14 -3.54 -19.14
C TYR A 133 -2.35 -2.83 -19.77
N GLY A 134 -2.17 -1.62 -20.30
CA GLY A 134 -3.16 -0.92 -21.11
C GLY A 134 -4.24 -0.15 -20.35
N GLY A 135 -4.12 0.00 -19.02
CA GLY A 135 -5.07 0.77 -18.20
C GLY A 135 -4.84 2.27 -18.21
N ALA A 136 -3.75 2.75 -18.81
CA ALA A 136 -3.50 4.17 -18.98
C ALA A 136 -2.58 4.45 -20.17
N ASP A 137 -2.57 5.70 -20.63
CA ASP A 137 -1.50 6.28 -21.44
C ASP A 137 -0.81 7.39 -20.65
N PHE A 138 0.52 7.41 -20.65
CA PHE A 138 1.31 8.40 -19.91
C PHE A 138 0.95 9.85 -20.30
N GLY A 139 0.74 10.11 -21.59
CA GLY A 139 0.41 11.45 -22.07
C GLY A 139 -0.97 11.91 -21.57
N GLU A 140 -1.95 11.01 -21.55
CA GLU A 140 -3.28 11.30 -21.02
C GLU A 140 -3.25 11.58 -19.51
N VAL A 141 -2.46 10.81 -18.76
CA VAL A 141 -2.29 11.02 -17.32
C VAL A 141 -1.64 12.37 -17.02
N VAL A 142 -0.53 12.71 -17.69
CA VAL A 142 0.15 14.00 -17.50
C VAL A 142 -0.77 15.17 -17.88
N ALA A 143 -1.49 15.06 -19.00
CA ALA A 143 -2.43 16.09 -19.42
C ALA A 143 -3.56 16.27 -18.39
N THR A 144 -4.11 15.18 -17.87
CA THR A 144 -5.17 15.21 -16.84
C THR A 144 -4.66 15.83 -15.54
N ALA A 145 -3.52 15.34 -15.03
CA ALA A 145 -2.90 15.84 -13.82
C ALA A 145 -2.55 17.34 -13.89
N SER A 146 -2.19 17.85 -15.07
CA SER A 146 -1.90 19.28 -15.26
C SER A 146 -3.11 20.21 -15.05
N GLN A 147 -4.33 19.67 -15.04
CA GLN A 147 -5.57 20.41 -14.80
C GLN A 147 -6.04 20.34 -13.34
N ILE A 148 -5.39 19.54 -12.51
CA ILE A 148 -5.79 19.29 -11.12
C ILE A 148 -5.07 20.27 -10.20
N THR A 149 -5.82 20.85 -9.26
CA THR A 149 -5.26 21.65 -8.16
C THR A 149 -4.95 20.71 -7.00
N ALA A 150 -3.70 20.70 -6.52
CA ALA A 150 -3.28 19.89 -5.38
C ALA A 150 -4.17 20.14 -4.15
N GLY A 151 -4.56 19.08 -3.45
CA GLY A 151 -5.45 19.11 -2.29
C GLY A 151 -6.95 19.31 -2.59
N ASP A 152 -7.34 19.59 -3.84
CA ASP A 152 -8.72 19.82 -4.25
C ASP A 152 -9.34 18.57 -4.90
N TYR A 153 -10.17 17.86 -4.12
CA TYR A 153 -10.85 16.64 -4.53
C TYR A 153 -11.85 16.86 -5.67
N ASP A 154 -12.47 18.05 -5.78
CA ASP A 154 -13.40 18.33 -6.87
C ASP A 154 -12.64 18.51 -8.18
N SER A 155 -11.51 19.23 -8.16
CA SER A 155 -10.65 19.36 -9.36
C SER A 155 -10.08 18.01 -9.82
N TRP A 156 -9.76 17.12 -8.88
CA TRP A 156 -9.35 15.75 -9.17
C TRP A 156 -10.45 14.97 -9.87
N HIS A 157 -11.65 14.94 -9.28
CA HIS A 157 -12.80 14.27 -9.85
C HIS A 157 -13.10 14.79 -11.26
N ASP A 158 -13.22 16.10 -11.43
CA ASP A 158 -13.66 16.72 -12.68
C ASP A 158 -12.66 16.47 -13.82
N ALA A 159 -11.36 16.55 -13.53
CA ALA A 159 -10.32 16.30 -14.54
C ALA A 159 -10.31 14.82 -14.98
N TRP A 160 -10.33 13.88 -14.04
CA TRP A 160 -10.34 12.45 -14.36
C TRP A 160 -11.63 12.02 -15.05
N LEU A 161 -12.78 12.55 -14.60
CA LEU A 161 -14.07 12.29 -15.24
C LEU A 161 -14.09 12.77 -16.69
N ALA A 162 -13.63 14.00 -16.95
CA ALA A 162 -13.58 14.55 -18.31
C ALA A 162 -12.68 13.71 -19.24
N THR A 163 -11.54 13.22 -18.74
CA THR A 163 -10.68 12.32 -19.49
C THR A 163 -11.37 10.97 -19.74
N ALA A 164 -12.02 10.39 -18.73
CA ALA A 164 -12.74 9.13 -18.85
C ALA A 164 -13.86 9.20 -19.91
N GLU A 165 -14.69 10.24 -19.85
CA GLU A 165 -15.80 10.44 -20.78
C GLU A 165 -15.33 10.62 -22.22
N ARG A 166 -14.27 11.41 -22.43
CA ARG A 166 -13.67 11.61 -23.76
C ARG A 166 -13.14 10.28 -24.33
N VAL A 167 -12.34 9.55 -23.56
CA VAL A 167 -11.74 8.29 -23.99
C VAL A 167 -12.80 7.22 -24.25
N GLU A 168 -13.84 7.15 -23.43
CA GLU A 168 -14.96 6.24 -23.64
C GLU A 168 -15.73 6.57 -24.93
N ALA A 169 -15.99 7.85 -25.19
CA ALA A 169 -16.67 8.27 -26.41
C ALA A 169 -15.87 7.89 -27.67
N GLU A 170 -14.55 8.07 -27.63
CA GLU A 170 -13.64 7.62 -28.70
C GLU A 170 -13.68 6.09 -28.86
N ALA A 171 -13.64 5.34 -27.76
CA ALA A 171 -13.68 3.88 -27.75
C ALA A 171 -14.97 3.32 -28.39
N ARG A 172 -16.12 3.94 -28.09
CA ARG A 172 -17.43 3.55 -28.66
C ARG A 172 -17.50 3.71 -30.18
N ALA A 173 -16.76 4.65 -30.74
CA ALA A 173 -16.70 4.90 -32.18
C ALA A 173 -15.59 4.10 -32.90
N ALA A 174 -14.75 3.39 -32.15
CA ALA A 174 -13.54 2.77 -32.65
C ALA A 174 -13.73 1.33 -33.15
N HIS A 175 -12.71 0.82 -33.86
CA HIS A 175 -12.62 -0.58 -34.25
C HIS A 175 -12.22 -1.48 -33.06
N PRO A 176 -12.46 -2.81 -33.11
CA PRO A 176 -12.38 -3.68 -31.93
C PRO A 176 -11.12 -3.57 -31.06
N VAL A 177 -9.93 -3.47 -31.67
CA VAL A 177 -8.67 -3.34 -30.92
C VAL A 177 -8.60 -1.99 -30.20
N SER A 178 -8.84 -0.90 -30.93
CA SER A 178 -8.84 0.46 -30.37
C SER A 178 -9.98 0.68 -29.36
N ALA A 179 -11.14 0.05 -29.57
CA ALA A 179 -12.26 0.08 -28.65
C ALA A 179 -11.90 -0.59 -27.33
N ARG A 180 -11.35 -1.82 -27.38
CA ARG A 180 -10.83 -2.52 -26.19
C ARG A 180 -9.86 -1.64 -25.41
N ASP A 181 -8.84 -1.12 -26.09
CA ASP A 181 -7.79 -0.33 -25.43
C ASP A 181 -8.40 0.92 -24.78
N GLY A 182 -9.25 1.64 -25.52
CA GLY A 182 -9.98 2.82 -25.03
C GLY A 182 -10.82 2.53 -23.79
N PHE A 183 -11.59 1.44 -23.81
CA PHE A 183 -12.41 1.05 -22.67
C PHE A 183 -11.60 0.63 -21.44
N LEU A 184 -10.43 0.00 -21.59
CA LEU A 184 -9.54 -0.29 -20.46
C LEU A 184 -9.08 1.00 -19.78
N ARG A 185 -8.61 1.99 -20.55
CA ARG A 185 -8.18 3.28 -20.01
C ARG A 185 -9.33 4.06 -19.38
N ALA A 186 -10.48 4.12 -20.06
CA ALA A 186 -11.67 4.79 -19.52
C ALA A 186 -12.09 4.17 -18.17
N SER A 187 -12.04 2.84 -18.04
CA SER A 187 -12.32 2.16 -16.76
C SER A 187 -11.42 2.65 -15.64
N THR A 188 -10.11 2.75 -15.88
CA THR A 188 -9.16 3.26 -14.89
C THR A 188 -9.44 4.72 -14.55
N TYR A 189 -9.75 5.56 -15.53
CA TYR A 189 -9.99 6.99 -15.32
C TYR A 189 -11.30 7.28 -14.59
N TYR A 190 -12.36 6.49 -14.81
CA TYR A 190 -13.57 6.56 -13.98
C TYR A 190 -13.28 6.17 -12.52
N ARG A 191 -12.56 5.06 -12.29
CA ARG A 191 -12.13 4.66 -10.94
C ARG A 191 -11.34 5.77 -10.26
N SER A 192 -10.43 6.42 -10.99
CA SER A 192 -9.66 7.56 -10.48
C SER A 192 -10.55 8.74 -10.11
N ALA A 193 -11.55 9.09 -10.93
CA ALA A 193 -12.44 10.23 -10.66
C ALA A 193 -13.18 10.09 -9.31
N GLU A 194 -13.59 8.89 -8.95
CA GLU A 194 -14.35 8.59 -7.74
C GLU A 194 -13.52 8.61 -6.45
N PHE A 195 -12.22 8.34 -6.55
CA PHE A 195 -11.38 7.85 -5.46
C PHE A 195 -11.46 8.66 -4.14
N PHE A 196 -11.57 9.99 -4.23
CA PHE A 196 -11.55 10.90 -3.08
C PHE A 196 -12.93 11.36 -2.59
N LEU A 197 -14.02 10.78 -3.09
CA LEU A 197 -15.38 11.26 -2.79
C LEU A 197 -16.04 10.64 -1.54
N HIS A 198 -15.45 9.57 -0.99
CA HIS A 198 -16.06 8.77 0.08
C HIS A 198 -16.29 9.48 1.42
N GLY A 199 -15.75 10.70 1.60
CA GLY A 199 -16.07 11.54 2.77
C GLY A 199 -17.55 11.93 2.83
N ASN A 200 -18.25 11.87 1.70
CA ASN A 200 -19.70 11.96 1.59
C ASN A 200 -20.25 10.76 0.80
N PRO A 201 -20.61 9.64 1.45
CA PRO A 201 -21.11 8.44 0.79
C PRO A 201 -22.38 8.62 -0.07
N ASP A 202 -23.13 9.70 0.15
CA ASP A 202 -24.34 10.03 -0.60
C ASP A 202 -24.05 10.87 -1.85
N ASP A 203 -22.79 11.19 -2.15
CA ASP A 203 -22.42 11.96 -3.34
C ASP A 203 -22.77 11.17 -4.62
N PRO A 204 -23.66 11.67 -5.49
CA PRO A 204 -24.10 10.93 -6.68
C PRO A 204 -22.99 10.70 -7.71
N ARG A 205 -21.87 11.44 -7.62
CA ARG A 205 -20.70 11.25 -8.48
C ARG A 205 -20.04 9.89 -8.28
N ILE A 206 -20.11 9.35 -7.06
CA ILE A 206 -19.60 8.02 -6.68
C ILE A 206 -20.27 6.96 -7.56
N GLU A 207 -21.59 6.82 -7.44
CA GLU A 207 -22.37 5.82 -8.19
C GLU A 207 -22.21 5.97 -9.71
N HIS A 208 -22.12 7.22 -10.19
CA HIS A 208 -21.91 7.50 -11.61
C HIS A 208 -20.57 6.95 -12.11
N ALA A 209 -19.47 7.34 -11.46
CA ALA A 209 -18.12 6.95 -11.85
C ALA A 209 -17.93 5.43 -11.71
N PHE A 210 -18.36 4.84 -10.59
CA PHE A 210 -18.35 3.40 -10.37
C PHE A 210 -19.05 2.63 -11.50
N THR A 211 -20.33 2.96 -11.76
CA THR A 211 -21.15 2.28 -12.77
C THR A 211 -20.52 2.38 -14.15
N ARG A 212 -19.98 3.54 -14.52
CA ARG A 212 -19.34 3.75 -15.83
C ARG A 212 -17.99 3.06 -15.93
N GLY A 213 -17.20 3.04 -14.86
CA GLY A 213 -15.94 2.31 -14.78
C GLY A 213 -16.12 0.81 -15.05
N VAL A 214 -17.01 0.17 -14.27
CA VAL A 214 -17.34 -1.27 -14.45
C VAL A 214 -17.89 -1.55 -15.85
N ALA A 215 -18.77 -0.69 -16.37
CA ALA A 215 -19.32 -0.86 -17.72
C ALA A 215 -18.25 -0.73 -18.82
N CYS A 216 -17.28 0.18 -18.66
CA CYS A 216 -16.15 0.31 -19.56
C CYS A 216 -15.29 -0.96 -19.52
N PHE A 217 -14.93 -1.45 -18.33
CA PHE A 217 -14.14 -2.68 -18.22
C PHE A 217 -14.84 -3.87 -18.87
N ARG A 218 -16.15 -4.05 -18.60
CA ARG A 218 -16.96 -5.11 -19.23
C ARG A 218 -17.00 -4.98 -20.76
N SER A 219 -17.05 -3.76 -21.27
CA SER A 219 -16.97 -3.50 -22.72
C SER A 219 -15.60 -3.84 -23.29
N ALA A 220 -14.51 -3.58 -22.55
CA ALA A 220 -13.17 -3.96 -22.95
C ALA A 220 -12.98 -5.49 -23.01
N ILE A 221 -13.36 -6.21 -21.95
CA ILE A 221 -13.15 -7.66 -21.89
C ILE A 221 -14.05 -8.43 -22.86
N ALA A 222 -15.14 -7.85 -23.36
CA ALA A 222 -15.91 -8.44 -24.46
C ALA A 222 -15.07 -8.63 -25.74
N HIS A 223 -13.94 -7.92 -25.87
CA HIS A 223 -12.96 -8.11 -26.94
C HIS A 223 -11.80 -9.05 -26.55
N LEU A 224 -11.82 -9.62 -25.35
CA LEU A 224 -10.83 -10.54 -24.80
C LEU A 224 -11.46 -11.92 -24.58
N ALA A 225 -11.38 -12.80 -25.58
CA ALA A 225 -12.07 -14.10 -25.57
C ALA A 225 -11.73 -15.04 -24.40
N ALA A 226 -10.65 -14.77 -23.66
CA ALA A 226 -10.18 -15.58 -22.54
C ALA A 226 -10.44 -14.94 -21.17
N VAL A 227 -11.29 -13.90 -21.10
CA VAL A 227 -11.66 -13.23 -19.85
C VAL A 227 -13.17 -13.17 -19.76
N GLU A 228 -13.73 -13.70 -18.68
CA GLU A 228 -15.18 -13.71 -18.45
C GLU A 228 -15.55 -13.11 -17.09
N PRO A 229 -16.62 -12.30 -17.00
CA PRO A 229 -17.15 -11.88 -15.71
C PRO A 229 -17.76 -13.09 -14.99
N VAL A 230 -17.60 -13.13 -13.67
CA VAL A 230 -18.15 -14.20 -12.82
C VAL A 230 -18.90 -13.61 -11.63
N GLU A 231 -19.88 -14.36 -11.14
CA GLU A 231 -20.62 -14.08 -9.91
C GLU A 231 -20.44 -15.28 -8.97
N ILE A 232 -19.74 -15.06 -7.88
CA ILE A 232 -19.32 -16.09 -6.92
C ILE A 232 -20.37 -16.16 -5.81
N PRO A 233 -21.03 -17.31 -5.57
CA PRO A 233 -22.02 -17.43 -4.49
C PRO A 233 -21.44 -17.08 -3.11
N TYR A 234 -22.13 -16.20 -2.38
CA TYR A 234 -21.67 -15.73 -1.06
C TYR A 234 -22.85 -15.43 -0.12
N GLY A 235 -23.17 -16.37 0.76
CA GLY A 235 -24.35 -16.26 1.62
C GLY A 235 -25.64 -16.12 0.80
N GLU A 236 -26.35 -15.01 0.97
CA GLU A 236 -27.56 -14.67 0.21
C GLU A 236 -27.29 -13.73 -0.99
N THR A 237 -26.02 -13.39 -1.25
CA THR A 237 -25.59 -12.51 -2.35
C THR A 237 -24.51 -13.18 -3.21
N THR A 238 -23.87 -12.43 -4.10
CA THR A 238 -22.71 -12.83 -4.89
C THR A 238 -21.56 -11.85 -4.76
N LEU A 239 -20.33 -12.35 -4.88
CA LEU A 239 -19.14 -11.52 -5.09
C LEU A 239 -18.85 -11.45 -6.59
N SER A 240 -18.70 -10.24 -7.11
CA SER A 240 -18.36 -10.04 -8.52
C SER A 240 -16.86 -10.20 -8.76
N GLY A 241 -16.51 -10.71 -9.93
CA GLY A 241 -15.12 -10.91 -10.31
C GLY A 241 -14.93 -11.19 -11.80
N TYR A 242 -13.70 -11.55 -12.17
CA TYR A 242 -13.34 -11.90 -13.53
C TYR A 242 -12.42 -13.12 -13.56
N PHE A 243 -12.73 -14.08 -14.44
CA PHE A 243 -11.94 -15.28 -14.63
C PHE A 243 -11.16 -15.24 -15.94
N TYR A 244 -9.84 -15.32 -15.83
CA TYR A 244 -8.87 -15.25 -16.91
C TYR A 244 -8.38 -16.67 -17.22
N ARG A 245 -8.75 -17.18 -18.40
CA ARG A 245 -8.42 -18.54 -18.82
C ARG A 245 -7.05 -18.58 -19.50
N ALA A 246 -6.13 -19.39 -18.99
CA ALA A 246 -4.91 -19.72 -19.70
C ALA A 246 -5.19 -20.71 -20.84
N SER A 247 -4.42 -20.61 -21.92
CA SER A 247 -4.56 -21.49 -23.08
C SER A 247 -4.10 -22.92 -22.81
N GLY A 248 -4.77 -23.92 -23.38
CA GLY A 248 -4.38 -25.33 -23.38
C GLY A 248 -5.40 -26.25 -22.70
N GLU A 249 -5.25 -27.57 -22.89
CA GLU A 249 -6.28 -28.56 -22.54
C GLU A 249 -6.11 -29.19 -21.16
N ARG A 250 -4.93 -29.09 -20.54
CA ARG A 250 -4.66 -29.65 -19.20
C ARG A 250 -5.12 -28.70 -18.10
N PRO A 251 -5.52 -29.21 -16.92
CA PRO A 251 -5.76 -28.38 -15.75
C PRO A 251 -4.58 -27.45 -15.44
N LYS A 252 -4.88 -26.19 -15.15
CA LYS A 252 -3.92 -25.10 -15.01
C LYS A 252 -3.69 -24.75 -13.54
N PRO A 253 -2.47 -24.32 -13.17
CA PRO A 253 -2.29 -23.63 -11.90
C PRO A 253 -3.15 -22.36 -11.92
N THR A 254 -3.68 -21.98 -10.76
CA THR A 254 -4.58 -20.84 -10.63
C THR A 254 -4.06 -19.86 -9.59
N LEU A 255 -4.08 -18.58 -9.92
CA LEU A 255 -3.89 -17.50 -8.96
C LEU A 255 -5.24 -16.87 -8.65
N VAL A 256 -5.66 -16.90 -7.40
CA VAL A 256 -6.78 -16.09 -6.91
C VAL A 256 -6.22 -14.76 -6.42
N MET A 257 -6.76 -13.66 -6.90
CA MET A 257 -6.30 -12.31 -6.57
C MET A 257 -7.44 -11.48 -5.99
N HIS A 258 -7.17 -10.75 -4.92
CA HIS A 258 -8.06 -9.69 -4.43
C HIS A 258 -7.27 -8.45 -4.06
N ASN A 259 -7.95 -7.31 -4.05
CA ASN A 259 -7.34 -6.06 -3.67
C ASN A 259 -7.28 -5.93 -2.13
N GLY A 260 -6.88 -4.77 -1.64
CA GLY A 260 -6.86 -4.42 -0.23
C GLY A 260 -8.00 -3.49 0.12
N PHE A 261 -7.65 -2.31 0.61
CA PHE A 261 -8.58 -1.38 1.25
C PHE A 261 -9.51 -0.68 0.25
N ASP A 262 -9.01 -0.29 -0.92
CA ASP A 262 -9.69 0.65 -1.82
C ASP A 262 -9.81 0.23 -3.30
N GLY A 263 -9.06 -0.78 -3.74
CA GLY A 263 -9.03 -1.15 -5.16
C GLY A 263 -10.10 -2.16 -5.57
N SER A 264 -10.20 -2.42 -6.88
CA SER A 264 -11.25 -3.25 -7.48
C SER A 264 -10.71 -4.46 -8.26
N ALA A 265 -11.59 -5.40 -8.58
CA ALA A 265 -11.29 -6.56 -9.42
C ALA A 265 -10.88 -6.18 -10.84
N GLU A 266 -11.39 -5.05 -11.38
CA GLU A 266 -10.94 -4.47 -12.65
C GLU A 266 -9.51 -3.97 -12.58
N GLU A 267 -9.11 -3.34 -11.47
CA GLU A 267 -7.74 -2.86 -11.30
C GLU A 267 -6.71 -4.00 -11.30
N LEU A 268 -7.09 -5.16 -10.74
CA LEU A 268 -6.25 -6.35 -10.71
C LEU A 268 -5.93 -6.90 -12.11
N HIS A 269 -6.71 -6.53 -13.13
CA HIS A 269 -6.37 -6.75 -14.54
C HIS A 269 -4.95 -6.24 -14.84
N PHE A 270 -4.70 -4.99 -14.45
CA PHE A 270 -3.47 -4.28 -14.72
C PHE A 270 -2.37 -4.65 -13.73
N PHE A 271 -2.72 -4.97 -12.49
CA PHE A 271 -1.71 -5.30 -11.50
C PHE A 271 -1.02 -6.64 -11.75
N GLY A 272 -1.76 -7.66 -12.19
CA GLY A 272 -1.15 -8.98 -12.38
C GLY A 272 -1.98 -10.05 -13.07
N ALA A 273 -3.29 -9.87 -13.26
CA ALA A 273 -4.10 -10.94 -13.83
C ALA A 273 -3.73 -11.26 -15.28
N VAL A 274 -3.49 -10.24 -16.11
CA VAL A 274 -2.96 -10.44 -17.47
C VAL A 274 -1.57 -11.05 -17.43
N GLY A 275 -0.71 -10.60 -16.53
CA GLY A 275 0.63 -11.14 -16.36
C GLY A 275 0.66 -12.64 -15.99
N GLY A 276 -0.29 -13.10 -15.18
CA GLY A 276 -0.47 -14.52 -14.87
C GLY A 276 -0.99 -15.31 -16.06
N GLN A 277 -1.97 -14.77 -16.78
CA GLN A 277 -2.50 -15.40 -18.00
C GLN A 277 -1.40 -15.57 -19.07
N GLU A 278 -0.54 -14.57 -19.26
CA GLU A 278 0.64 -14.63 -20.15
C GLU A 278 1.60 -15.79 -19.80
N ARG A 279 1.63 -16.19 -18.52
CA ARG A 279 2.49 -17.26 -17.98
C ARG A 279 1.78 -18.60 -17.85
N GLY A 280 0.54 -18.70 -18.35
CA GLY A 280 -0.20 -19.96 -18.39
C GLY A 280 -0.97 -20.30 -17.10
N TYR A 281 -1.18 -19.31 -16.23
CA TYR A 281 -2.05 -19.43 -15.07
C TYR A 281 -3.49 -19.11 -15.43
N HIS A 282 -4.44 -19.87 -14.88
CA HIS A 282 -5.76 -19.30 -14.63
C HIS A 282 -5.62 -18.17 -13.61
N VAL A 283 -6.37 -17.09 -13.77
CA VAL A 283 -6.44 -16.06 -12.72
C VAL A 283 -7.91 -15.77 -12.41
N LEU A 284 -8.26 -15.74 -11.13
CA LEU A 284 -9.57 -15.29 -10.68
C LEU A 284 -9.37 -14.01 -9.85
N THR A 285 -9.91 -12.89 -10.34
CA THR A 285 -9.99 -11.65 -9.55
C THR A 285 -11.40 -11.51 -8.97
N PHE A 286 -11.54 -10.97 -7.76
CA PHE A 286 -12.86 -10.72 -7.17
C PHE A 286 -12.84 -9.52 -6.19
N ASP A 287 -14.02 -8.91 -6.02
CA ASP A 287 -14.30 -7.92 -4.98
C ASP A 287 -14.98 -8.61 -3.79
N GLY A 288 -14.29 -8.65 -2.63
CA GLY A 288 -14.85 -9.15 -1.38
C GLY A 288 -15.63 -8.07 -0.60
N PRO A 289 -16.20 -8.43 0.57
CA PRO A 289 -16.81 -7.47 1.50
C PRO A 289 -15.92 -6.24 1.73
N GLY A 290 -16.49 -5.04 1.60
CA GLY A 290 -15.83 -3.74 1.74
C GLY A 290 -15.11 -3.24 0.50
N GLN A 291 -14.96 -4.07 -0.53
CA GLN A 291 -14.24 -3.73 -1.77
C GLN A 291 -15.22 -3.38 -2.88
N ALA A 292 -14.84 -2.39 -3.68
CA ALA A 292 -15.52 -1.89 -4.88
C ALA A 292 -16.97 -2.42 -5.07
N THR A 293 -17.19 -3.40 -5.94
CA THR A 293 -18.55 -3.84 -6.29
C THR A 293 -19.38 -4.27 -5.07
N ALA A 294 -18.79 -4.96 -4.10
CA ALA A 294 -19.50 -5.46 -2.93
C ALA A 294 -20.01 -4.32 -2.02
N ILE A 295 -19.23 -3.25 -1.85
CA ILE A 295 -19.67 -2.09 -1.05
C ILE A 295 -20.57 -1.14 -1.85
N HIS A 296 -20.32 -0.92 -3.15
CA HIS A 296 -21.17 -0.05 -3.98
C HIS A 296 -22.56 -0.65 -4.18
N ARG A 297 -22.63 -1.89 -4.67
CA ARG A 297 -23.88 -2.55 -5.08
C ARG A 297 -24.60 -3.20 -3.92
N ASP A 298 -23.89 -4.00 -3.13
CA ASP A 298 -24.51 -4.90 -2.16
C ASP A 298 -24.45 -4.36 -0.72
N LYS A 299 -23.83 -3.20 -0.52
CA LYS A 299 -23.61 -2.55 0.78
C LYS A 299 -23.00 -3.51 1.80
N LEU A 300 -22.08 -4.35 1.33
CA LEU A 300 -21.43 -5.37 2.14
C LEU A 300 -20.13 -4.79 2.72
N PRO A 301 -20.09 -4.41 4.02
CA PRO A 301 -18.90 -3.80 4.62
C PRO A 301 -17.78 -4.83 4.83
N PHE A 302 -16.55 -4.33 5.00
CA PHE A 302 -15.39 -5.16 5.30
C PHE A 302 -15.60 -6.07 6.52
N ARG A 303 -14.95 -7.24 6.48
CA ARG A 303 -14.83 -8.16 7.61
C ARG A 303 -13.37 -8.63 7.76
N PRO A 304 -12.87 -8.81 9.00
CA PRO A 304 -11.47 -9.18 9.23
C PRO A 304 -11.18 -10.67 9.06
N ASP A 305 -12.17 -11.54 9.21
CA ASP A 305 -12.07 -13.00 9.13
C ASP A 305 -12.17 -13.50 7.68
N TRP A 306 -11.16 -13.14 6.88
CA TRP A 306 -11.12 -13.32 5.43
C TRP A 306 -11.15 -14.78 4.96
N GLU A 307 -10.88 -15.75 5.85
CA GLU A 307 -11.12 -17.17 5.60
C GLU A 307 -12.58 -17.46 5.19
N ASN A 308 -13.52 -16.68 5.72
CA ASN A 308 -14.94 -16.78 5.37
C ASN A 308 -15.28 -16.15 4.02
N VAL A 309 -14.33 -15.49 3.36
CA VAL A 309 -14.44 -14.93 2.01
C VAL A 309 -13.74 -15.84 1.01
N VAL A 310 -12.52 -16.27 1.31
CA VAL A 310 -11.71 -17.13 0.44
C VAL A 310 -12.31 -18.53 0.32
N GLY A 311 -12.87 -19.10 1.40
CA GLY A 311 -13.49 -20.43 1.36
C GLY A 311 -14.54 -20.57 0.24
N PRO A 312 -15.59 -19.71 0.20
CA PRO A 312 -16.58 -19.68 -0.88
C PRO A 312 -15.99 -19.42 -2.28
N VAL A 313 -14.96 -18.57 -2.40
CA VAL A 313 -14.27 -18.30 -3.68
C VAL A 313 -13.59 -19.56 -4.20
N LEU A 314 -12.94 -20.33 -3.33
CA LEU A 314 -12.33 -21.61 -3.69
C LEU A 314 -13.39 -22.67 -4.01
N ASP A 315 -14.51 -22.71 -3.29
CA ASP A 315 -15.62 -23.62 -3.59
C ASP A 315 -16.17 -23.38 -5.00
N PHE A 316 -16.37 -22.12 -5.38
CA PHE A 316 -16.75 -21.74 -6.74
C PHE A 316 -15.68 -22.15 -7.76
N LEU A 317 -14.42 -21.79 -7.52
CA LEU A 317 -13.32 -22.05 -8.44
C LEU A 317 -13.14 -23.55 -8.72
N LEU A 318 -13.26 -24.38 -7.69
CA LEU A 318 -13.08 -25.83 -7.78
C LEU A 318 -14.23 -26.56 -8.50
N THR A 319 -15.31 -25.85 -8.86
CA THR A 319 -16.32 -26.40 -9.78
C THR A 319 -15.83 -26.49 -11.22
N ASP A 320 -14.78 -25.75 -11.58
CA ASP A 320 -14.20 -25.78 -12.92
C ASP A 320 -13.14 -26.90 -13.04
N PRO A 321 -13.36 -27.93 -13.88
CA PRO A 321 -12.42 -29.04 -14.03
C PRO A 321 -11.10 -28.63 -14.71
N THR A 322 -10.99 -27.42 -15.28
CA THR A 322 -9.74 -26.91 -15.85
C THR A 322 -8.80 -26.30 -14.79
N VAL A 323 -9.22 -26.24 -13.53
CA VAL A 323 -8.37 -25.82 -12.40
C VAL A 323 -7.62 -27.03 -11.82
N ASP A 324 -6.30 -26.91 -11.60
CA ASP A 324 -5.53 -27.90 -10.85
C ASP A 324 -5.68 -27.63 -9.33
N PRO A 325 -6.42 -28.47 -8.57
CA PRO A 325 -6.70 -28.21 -7.17
C PRO A 325 -5.47 -28.24 -6.25
N ALA A 326 -4.34 -28.76 -6.72
CA ALA A 326 -3.09 -28.78 -5.94
C ALA A 326 -2.17 -27.58 -6.24
N ARG A 327 -2.57 -26.68 -7.14
CA ARG A 327 -1.76 -25.54 -7.57
C ARG A 327 -2.60 -24.28 -7.61
N ILE A 328 -3.26 -23.98 -6.49
CA ILE A 328 -4.02 -22.75 -6.28
C ILE A 328 -3.23 -21.87 -5.33
N ALA A 329 -2.86 -20.68 -5.76
CA ALA A 329 -2.27 -19.65 -4.93
C ALA A 329 -3.26 -18.52 -4.64
N LEU A 330 -3.08 -17.84 -3.51
CA LEU A 330 -3.81 -16.63 -3.15
C LEU A 330 -2.86 -15.44 -3.11
N LEU A 331 -3.23 -14.33 -3.75
CA LEU A 331 -2.51 -13.07 -3.71
C LEU A 331 -3.43 -11.96 -3.22
N GLY A 332 -3.00 -11.25 -2.18
CA GLY A 332 -3.69 -10.06 -1.68
C GLY A 332 -2.79 -8.83 -1.77
N LEU A 333 -3.36 -7.73 -2.28
CA LEU A 333 -2.66 -6.44 -2.41
C LEU A 333 -2.96 -5.52 -1.22
N SER A 334 -2.01 -4.68 -0.80
CA SER A 334 -2.15 -3.70 0.28
C SER A 334 -2.65 -4.33 1.59
N LEU A 335 -3.77 -3.88 2.15
CA LEU A 335 -4.46 -4.55 3.26
C LEU A 335 -4.75 -6.05 2.96
N GLY A 336 -4.91 -6.38 1.68
CA GLY A 336 -4.98 -7.74 1.17
C GLY A 336 -3.76 -8.59 1.52
N GLY A 337 -2.59 -7.98 1.68
CA GLY A 337 -1.36 -8.62 2.17
C GLY A 337 -1.39 -8.99 3.65
N MET A 338 -2.42 -8.57 4.41
CA MET A 338 -2.80 -9.18 5.68
C MET A 338 -3.95 -10.18 5.49
N LEU A 339 -4.96 -9.84 4.71
CA LEU A 339 -6.16 -10.67 4.51
C LEU A 339 -5.86 -12.03 3.85
N ALA A 340 -4.91 -12.10 2.92
CA ALA A 340 -4.52 -13.34 2.26
C ALA A 340 -3.77 -14.29 3.22
N PRO A 341 -2.73 -13.85 3.97
CA PRO A 341 -2.19 -14.62 5.09
C PRO A 341 -3.23 -15.01 6.13
N ARG A 342 -4.14 -14.10 6.49
CA ARG A 342 -5.25 -14.38 7.43
C ARG A 342 -6.10 -15.54 6.94
N ALA A 343 -6.51 -15.55 5.67
CA ALA A 343 -7.27 -16.65 5.10
C ALA A 343 -6.47 -17.96 5.11
N ALA A 344 -5.19 -17.91 4.73
CA ALA A 344 -4.34 -19.09 4.66
C ALA A 344 -4.00 -19.75 5.99
N ALA A 345 -4.15 -19.02 7.11
CA ALA A 345 -4.06 -19.59 8.45
C ALA A 345 -5.20 -20.61 8.73
N PHE A 346 -6.34 -20.50 8.02
CA PHE A 346 -7.52 -21.35 8.22
C PHE A 346 -7.96 -22.12 6.97
N GLU A 347 -7.47 -21.75 5.79
CA GLU A 347 -7.78 -22.38 4.50
C GLU A 347 -6.61 -23.21 3.99
N THR A 348 -6.72 -24.53 4.16
CA THR A 348 -5.63 -25.50 3.89
C THR A 348 -5.53 -25.93 2.42
N ARG A 349 -6.48 -25.53 1.56
CA ARG A 349 -6.46 -25.85 0.13
C ARG A 349 -5.46 -25.01 -0.67
N LEU A 350 -4.95 -23.92 -0.10
CA LEU A 350 -3.99 -23.04 -0.75
C LEU A 350 -2.61 -23.70 -0.81
N ALA A 351 -2.03 -23.74 -2.01
CA ALA A 351 -0.70 -24.27 -2.26
C ALA A 351 0.40 -23.20 -2.06
N ALA A 352 0.06 -21.92 -2.14
CA ALA A 352 0.96 -20.80 -1.86
C ALA A 352 0.18 -19.50 -1.56
N VAL A 353 0.82 -18.57 -0.87
CA VAL A 353 0.28 -17.23 -0.60
C VAL A 353 1.29 -16.16 -1.01
N VAL A 354 0.80 -15.05 -1.56
CA VAL A 354 1.59 -13.86 -1.88
C VAL A 354 0.95 -12.65 -1.19
N ALA A 355 1.72 -11.95 -0.36
CA ALA A 355 1.30 -10.72 0.32
C ALA A 355 2.03 -9.52 -0.28
N VAL A 356 1.29 -8.59 -0.90
CA VAL A 356 1.85 -7.47 -1.67
C VAL A 356 1.29 -6.11 -1.22
N ASP A 357 1.91 -5.34 -0.34
CA ASP A 357 3.04 -5.70 0.51
C ASP A 357 2.59 -6.54 1.71
N GLY A 358 3.54 -7.14 2.42
CA GLY A 358 3.24 -7.88 3.65
C GLY A 358 2.69 -6.97 4.75
N VAL A 359 1.62 -7.40 5.42
CA VAL A 359 1.05 -6.64 6.54
C VAL A 359 0.78 -7.56 7.73
N TYR A 360 1.35 -7.24 8.90
CA TYR A 360 1.16 -7.99 10.15
C TYR A 360 0.01 -7.39 10.98
N ASP A 361 -0.01 -6.06 11.11
CA ASP A 361 -1.06 -5.26 11.75
C ASP A 361 -1.47 -4.10 10.84
N GLY A 362 -2.64 -4.25 10.20
CA GLY A 362 -3.18 -3.25 9.27
C GLY A 362 -3.54 -1.93 9.93
N SER A 363 -3.72 -1.89 11.25
CA SER A 363 -4.05 -0.65 11.95
C SER A 363 -2.91 0.37 11.94
N THR A 364 -1.67 -0.08 11.75
CA THR A 364 -0.50 0.80 11.75
C THR A 364 -0.55 1.87 10.67
N ALA A 365 -1.25 1.64 9.56
CA ALA A 365 -1.42 2.63 8.49
C ALA A 365 -2.10 3.92 8.94
N ILE A 366 -2.87 3.90 10.05
CA ILE A 366 -3.60 5.07 10.55
C ILE A 366 -3.34 5.38 12.02
N THR A 367 -2.39 4.70 12.67
CA THR A 367 -2.10 4.89 14.09
C THR A 367 -0.71 5.41 14.38
N THR A 368 0.16 5.57 13.36
CA THR A 368 1.53 6.07 13.56
C THR A 368 1.61 7.47 14.18
N PHE A 369 0.60 8.31 13.98
CA PHE A 369 0.53 9.64 14.62
C PHE A 369 0.15 9.58 16.10
N LEU A 370 -0.31 8.43 16.60
CA LEU A 370 -0.66 8.23 18.00
C LEU A 370 0.56 7.66 18.73
N GLU A 371 1.14 8.44 19.64
CA GLU A 371 2.23 7.99 20.52
C GLU A 371 1.71 7.09 21.66
N LEU A 372 0.88 6.11 21.33
CA LEU A 372 0.21 5.19 22.26
C LEU A 372 0.45 3.75 21.81
N ASP A 373 0.53 2.84 22.78
CA ASP A 373 0.54 1.42 22.44
C ASP A 373 -0.83 0.96 21.92
N ARG A 374 -0.83 -0.17 21.20
CA ARG A 374 -2.04 -0.71 20.59
C ARG A 374 -3.14 -1.05 21.62
N VAL A 375 -2.78 -1.45 22.84
CA VAL A 375 -3.75 -1.80 23.88
C VAL A 375 -4.50 -0.55 24.31
N GLU A 376 -3.79 0.55 24.52
CA GLU A 376 -4.37 1.83 24.87
C GLU A 376 -5.19 2.43 23.72
N ILE A 377 -4.70 2.36 22.48
CA ILE A 377 -5.48 2.78 21.30
C ILE A 377 -6.79 2.00 21.22
N SER A 378 -6.75 0.68 21.42
CA SER A 378 -7.94 -0.18 21.42
C SER A 378 -8.92 0.20 22.54
N ARG A 379 -8.42 0.42 23.76
CA ARG A 379 -9.23 0.84 24.91
C ARG A 379 -9.95 2.16 24.63
N ARG A 380 -9.25 3.15 24.06
CA ARG A 380 -9.79 4.49 23.77
C ARG A 380 -10.75 4.49 22.58
N ALA A 381 -10.40 3.78 21.50
CA ALA A 381 -11.23 3.67 20.30
C ALA A 381 -12.58 2.97 20.58
N THR A 382 -12.61 2.03 21.53
CA THR A 382 -13.82 1.29 21.92
C THR A 382 -14.61 1.91 23.08
N ALA A 383 -14.10 2.99 23.69
CA ALA A 383 -14.81 3.69 24.76
C ALA A 383 -16.10 4.35 24.23
N ASP A 384 -17.12 4.48 25.08
CA ASP A 384 -18.36 5.19 24.71
C ASP A 384 -18.05 6.63 24.26
N HIS A 385 -17.07 7.27 24.91
CA HIS A 385 -16.68 8.65 24.66
C HIS A 385 -15.20 8.90 24.97
N ASP A 386 -14.53 9.67 24.12
CA ASP A 386 -13.13 10.06 24.27
C ASP A 386 -12.81 11.32 23.41
N GLU A 387 -13.13 12.51 23.94
CA GLU A 387 -12.97 13.78 23.19
C GLU A 387 -11.53 14.05 22.80
N GLU A 388 -10.57 13.71 23.65
CA GLU A 388 -9.16 13.93 23.36
C GLU A 388 -8.69 13.07 22.19
N LEU A 389 -9.13 11.79 22.09
CA LEU A 389 -8.81 10.97 20.92
C LEU A 389 -9.52 11.49 19.67
N ASP A 390 -10.77 11.93 19.80
CA ASP A 390 -11.51 12.54 18.68
C ASP A 390 -10.78 13.80 18.15
N GLU A 391 -10.28 14.66 19.05
CA GLU A 391 -9.49 15.86 18.70
C GLU A 391 -8.14 15.50 18.05
N LEU A 392 -7.44 14.48 18.55
CA LEU A 392 -6.17 14.01 17.97
C LEU A 392 -6.37 13.48 16.55
N ILE A 393 -7.42 12.68 16.33
CA ILE A 393 -7.75 12.18 14.99
C ILE A 393 -8.12 13.32 14.05
N ALA A 394 -8.94 14.28 14.51
CA ALA A 394 -9.32 15.44 13.71
C ALA A 394 -8.08 16.26 13.28
N ALA A 395 -7.16 16.54 14.21
CA ALA A 395 -5.91 17.25 13.90
C ALA A 395 -5.06 16.48 12.88
N ALA A 396 -4.91 15.16 13.05
CA ALA A 396 -4.15 14.34 12.10
C ALA A 396 -4.76 14.30 10.70
N ARG A 397 -6.10 14.36 10.60
CA ARG A 397 -6.81 14.47 9.31
C ARG A 397 -6.61 15.83 8.65
N ASP A 398 -6.52 16.91 9.43
CA ASP A 398 -6.25 18.25 8.89
C ASP A 398 -4.80 18.38 8.39
N ASP A 399 -3.85 17.75 9.08
CA ASP A 399 -2.42 17.84 8.77
C ASP A 399 -1.95 16.88 7.67
N SER A 400 -2.64 15.75 7.45
CA SER A 400 -2.23 14.72 6.50
C SER A 400 -3.32 14.35 5.49
N PRO A 401 -3.11 14.59 4.18
CA PRO A 401 -4.07 14.19 3.14
C PRO A 401 -4.27 12.67 3.07
N VAL A 402 -3.24 11.90 3.46
CA VAL A 402 -3.28 10.43 3.53
C VAL A 402 -4.22 9.98 4.63
N ILE A 403 -4.07 10.54 5.84
CA ILE A 403 -4.94 10.22 6.99
C ILE A 403 -6.37 10.67 6.72
N ARG A 404 -6.56 11.88 6.18
CA ARG A 404 -7.87 12.40 5.78
C ARG A 404 -8.61 11.41 4.88
N TRP A 405 -7.97 11.00 3.78
CA TRP A 405 -8.55 10.03 2.86
C TRP A 405 -8.81 8.68 3.52
N ALA A 406 -7.86 8.16 4.31
CA ALA A 406 -7.99 6.85 4.95
C ALA A 406 -9.21 6.78 5.88
N TYR A 407 -9.48 7.84 6.66
CA TYR A 407 -10.65 7.91 7.53
C TYR A 407 -11.96 8.11 6.76
N ASP A 408 -11.95 8.89 5.69
CA ASP A 408 -13.14 9.08 4.85
C ASP A 408 -13.54 7.80 4.11
N HIS A 409 -12.59 7.19 3.42
CA HIS A 409 -12.81 5.91 2.74
C HIS A 409 -13.08 4.79 3.75
N GLY A 410 -12.37 4.76 4.88
CA GLY A 410 -12.52 3.72 5.90
C GLY A 410 -13.89 3.66 6.54
N ARG A 411 -14.50 4.82 6.84
CA ARG A 411 -15.88 4.86 7.34
C ARG A 411 -16.86 4.30 6.31
N TYR A 412 -16.70 4.66 5.04
CA TYR A 412 -17.50 4.12 3.93
C TYR A 412 -17.35 2.60 3.79
N ALA A 413 -16.11 2.11 3.63
CA ALA A 413 -15.82 0.71 3.32
C ALA A 413 -16.11 -0.25 4.49
N MET A 414 -15.99 0.24 5.73
CA MET A 414 -16.31 -0.55 6.93
C MET A 414 -17.76 -0.36 7.41
N GLY A 415 -18.54 0.53 6.81
CA GLY A 415 -19.94 0.76 7.17
C GLY A 415 -20.13 1.36 8.57
N VAL A 416 -19.20 2.22 9.02
CA VAL A 416 -19.22 2.85 10.34
C VAL A 416 -19.41 4.36 10.23
N GLN A 417 -19.86 4.99 11.31
CA GLN A 417 -20.31 6.39 11.28
C GLN A 417 -19.26 7.38 11.77
N THR A 418 -18.40 6.96 12.70
CA THR A 418 -17.41 7.84 13.34
C THR A 418 -15.98 7.36 13.12
N ASP A 419 -15.04 8.29 13.27
CA ASP A 419 -13.61 8.02 13.12
C ASP A 419 -13.10 7.02 14.17
N ARG A 420 -13.52 7.16 15.43
CA ARG A 420 -13.18 6.17 16.48
C ARG A 420 -13.76 4.79 16.19
N GLN A 421 -14.96 4.69 15.61
CA GLN A 421 -15.52 3.40 15.19
C GLN A 421 -14.70 2.78 14.05
N PHE A 422 -14.23 3.58 13.10
CA PHE A 422 -13.32 3.10 12.05
C PHE A 422 -11.99 2.62 12.64
N LEU A 423 -11.38 3.40 13.54
CA LEU A 423 -10.16 2.99 14.25
C LEU A 423 -10.36 1.68 15.02
N ALA A 424 -11.46 1.55 15.77
CA ALA A 424 -11.82 0.32 16.49
C ALA A 424 -12.05 -0.87 15.56
N ALA A 425 -12.59 -0.64 14.36
CA ALA A 425 -12.79 -1.67 13.36
C ALA A 425 -11.45 -2.11 12.75
N LEU A 426 -10.60 -1.16 12.33
CA LEU A 426 -9.32 -1.47 11.68
C LEU A 426 -8.34 -2.20 12.61
N LEU A 427 -8.39 -1.96 13.92
CA LEU A 427 -7.61 -2.75 14.89
C LEU A 427 -7.83 -4.27 14.77
N LYS A 428 -8.98 -4.73 14.27
CA LYS A 428 -9.27 -6.16 14.10
C LYS A 428 -8.55 -6.79 12.89
N TYR A 429 -7.92 -5.99 12.03
CA TYR A 429 -7.29 -6.42 10.78
C TYR A 429 -5.82 -6.72 11.01
N ASN A 430 -5.54 -7.90 11.53
CA ASN A 430 -4.19 -8.36 11.83
C ASN A 430 -4.07 -9.89 11.78
N VAL A 431 -2.83 -10.37 11.78
CA VAL A 431 -2.48 -11.80 11.92
C VAL A 431 -1.66 -12.06 13.19
N MET A 432 -1.95 -11.32 14.26
CA MET A 432 -1.30 -11.46 15.57
C MET A 432 -1.77 -12.72 16.32
N ASP A 433 -1.33 -12.86 17.58
CA ASP A 433 -1.82 -13.88 18.52
C ASP A 433 -1.72 -15.32 18.01
N GLY A 434 -0.67 -15.63 17.24
CA GLY A 434 -0.42 -16.96 16.70
C GLY A 434 -1.10 -17.24 15.36
N ILE A 435 -1.78 -16.28 14.74
CA ILE A 435 -2.48 -16.48 13.45
C ILE A 435 -1.46 -16.64 12.32
N ALA A 436 -0.46 -15.77 12.22
CA ALA A 436 0.59 -15.88 11.19
C ALA A 436 1.35 -17.23 11.30
N GLU A 437 1.56 -17.71 12.53
CA GLU A 437 2.25 -18.96 12.84
C GLU A 437 1.46 -20.21 12.44
N GLN A 438 0.14 -20.09 12.20
CA GLN A 438 -0.73 -21.21 11.76
C GLN A 438 -0.65 -21.46 10.25
N ILE A 439 -0.10 -20.53 9.47
CA ILE A 439 0.04 -20.69 8.02
C ILE A 439 1.03 -21.83 7.74
N THR A 440 0.63 -22.78 6.89
CA THR A 440 1.43 -23.99 6.58
C THR A 440 1.93 -24.06 5.14
N CYS A 441 1.29 -23.36 4.20
CA CYS A 441 1.75 -23.28 2.81
C CYS A 441 2.88 -22.25 2.65
N PRO A 442 3.70 -22.35 1.58
CA PRO A 442 4.71 -21.36 1.26
C PRO A 442 4.15 -19.94 1.12
N VAL A 443 4.87 -18.95 1.68
CA VAL A 443 4.48 -17.54 1.65
C VAL A 443 5.56 -16.68 1.02
N LEU A 444 5.18 -15.90 0.02
CA LEU A 444 5.97 -14.79 -0.50
C LEU A 444 5.49 -13.50 0.14
N VAL A 445 6.40 -12.80 0.82
CA VAL A 445 6.18 -11.47 1.37
C VAL A 445 6.90 -10.47 0.48
N CYS A 446 6.17 -9.52 -0.08
CA CYS A 446 6.74 -8.40 -0.80
C CYS A 446 6.90 -7.19 0.14
N GLU A 447 7.96 -6.43 -0.08
CA GLU A 447 8.27 -5.21 0.66
C GLU A 447 8.60 -4.08 -0.31
N ALA A 448 7.87 -2.99 -0.21
CA ALA A 448 8.18 -1.70 -0.82
C ALA A 448 9.07 -0.88 0.14
N ALA A 449 10.29 -0.54 -0.30
CA ALA A 449 11.28 0.10 0.58
C ALA A 449 10.93 1.54 1.01
N GLU A 450 10.02 2.20 0.29
CA GLU A 450 9.56 3.58 0.52
C GLU A 450 8.02 3.59 0.63
N ASP A 451 7.44 2.51 1.16
CA ASP A 451 6.02 2.37 1.41
C ASP A 451 5.50 3.49 2.32
N LEU A 452 4.45 4.18 1.89
CA LEU A 452 3.89 5.32 2.61
C LEU A 452 3.04 4.91 3.84
N PHE A 453 2.61 3.65 3.92
CA PHE A 453 1.68 3.15 4.93
C PHE A 453 2.36 2.18 5.90
N PHE A 454 3.19 1.29 5.37
CA PHE A 454 3.67 0.11 6.10
C PHE A 454 5.20 0.03 6.24
N ALA A 455 5.93 1.03 5.74
CA ALA A 455 7.36 1.13 5.99
C ALA A 455 7.63 1.34 7.50
N GLY A 456 8.77 0.82 7.92
CA GLY A 456 9.31 1.04 9.25
C GLY A 456 10.08 2.37 9.33
N ASP A 457 10.42 2.75 10.55
CA ASP A 457 11.28 3.88 10.86
C ASP A 457 12.32 3.47 11.92
N GLU A 458 13.06 4.42 12.49
CA GLU A 458 14.08 4.11 13.51
C GLU A 458 13.49 3.50 14.81
N SER A 459 12.19 3.65 15.04
CA SER A 459 11.45 3.19 16.22
C SER A 459 10.57 1.96 15.97
N ARG A 460 10.22 1.66 14.71
CA ARG A 460 9.28 0.59 14.35
C ARG A 460 9.76 -0.23 13.16
N GLU A 461 9.69 -1.54 13.29
CA GLU A 461 9.95 -2.48 12.19
C GLU A 461 8.84 -2.43 11.13
N ALA A 462 9.21 -2.55 9.86
CA ALA A 462 8.26 -2.51 8.75
C ALA A 462 7.27 -3.69 8.81
N GLU A 463 6.00 -3.48 8.46
CA GLU A 463 4.99 -4.54 8.53
C GLU A 463 5.32 -5.79 7.69
N PRO A 464 5.92 -5.67 6.48
CA PRO A 464 6.37 -6.85 5.73
C PRO A 464 7.38 -7.69 6.50
N ARG A 465 8.31 -7.04 7.22
CA ARG A 465 9.33 -7.72 8.02
C ARG A 465 8.74 -8.36 9.26
N ARG A 466 7.82 -7.66 9.94
CA ARG A 466 7.06 -8.22 11.08
C ARG A 466 6.28 -9.47 10.66
N LEU A 467 5.56 -9.43 9.54
CA LEU A 467 4.86 -10.60 9.00
C LEU A 467 5.86 -11.71 8.71
N TYR A 468 6.94 -11.39 7.98
CA TYR A 468 7.97 -12.37 7.64
C TYR A 468 8.57 -13.05 8.86
N GLU A 469 8.84 -12.33 9.95
CA GLU A 469 9.39 -12.89 11.18
C GLU A 469 8.46 -13.92 11.84
N HIS A 470 7.17 -13.61 11.93
CA HIS A 470 6.16 -14.45 12.57
C HIS A 470 5.76 -15.70 11.76
N LEU A 471 6.04 -15.74 10.45
CA LEU A 471 5.79 -16.93 9.63
C LEU A 471 6.68 -18.12 10.02
N THR A 472 6.08 -19.30 10.20
CA THR A 472 6.80 -20.57 10.47
C THR A 472 6.90 -21.48 9.24
N ALA A 473 6.03 -21.29 8.26
CA ALA A 473 6.05 -21.97 6.96
C ALA A 473 7.27 -21.57 6.10
N PRO A 474 7.55 -22.30 4.99
CA PRO A 474 8.50 -21.85 3.99
C PRO A 474 8.17 -20.42 3.54
N LYS A 475 9.13 -19.51 3.68
CA LYS A 475 8.91 -18.08 3.47
C LYS A 475 10.01 -17.46 2.62
N LYS A 476 9.65 -16.46 1.83
CA LYS A 476 10.60 -15.63 1.06
C LYS A 476 10.20 -14.17 1.21
N LEU A 477 11.18 -13.29 1.44
CA LEU A 477 11.02 -11.84 1.40
C LEU A 477 11.58 -11.32 0.07
N LEU A 478 10.81 -10.49 -0.64
CA LEU A 478 11.26 -9.75 -1.82
C LEU A 478 11.10 -8.25 -1.58
N THR A 479 12.23 -7.57 -1.42
CA THR A 479 12.29 -6.11 -1.29
C THR A 479 12.43 -5.46 -2.66
N PHE A 480 11.63 -4.43 -2.92
CA PHE A 480 11.66 -3.59 -4.11
C PHE A 480 12.12 -2.19 -3.75
N THR A 481 12.98 -1.62 -4.59
CA THR A 481 13.76 -0.43 -4.24
C THR A 481 13.55 0.73 -5.20
N ALA A 482 13.91 1.94 -4.77
CA ALA A 482 13.80 3.15 -5.57
C ALA A 482 14.66 3.08 -6.85
N THR A 483 15.79 2.37 -6.77
CA THR A 483 16.68 2.15 -7.93
C THR A 483 15.99 1.32 -9.03
N GLU A 484 15.02 0.50 -8.64
CA GLU A 484 14.22 -0.32 -9.55
C GLU A 484 12.94 0.40 -10.00
N GLY A 485 12.65 1.59 -9.45
CA GLY A 485 11.40 2.33 -9.67
C GLY A 485 10.17 1.62 -9.07
N ALA A 486 10.37 0.84 -8.00
CA ALA A 486 9.39 -0.10 -7.45
C ALA A 486 9.24 0.00 -5.92
N ALA A 487 9.77 1.06 -5.30
CA ALA A 487 9.82 1.19 -3.83
C ALA A 487 8.53 1.71 -3.22
N GLU A 488 7.60 2.18 -4.04
CA GLU A 488 6.31 2.71 -3.62
C GLU A 488 5.36 1.57 -3.25
N HIS A 489 4.37 1.86 -2.41
CA HIS A 489 3.39 0.87 -1.93
C HIS A 489 2.79 0.05 -3.08
N CYS A 490 2.74 -1.27 -2.89
CA CYS A 490 2.35 -2.27 -3.90
C CYS A 490 3.20 -2.24 -5.18
N HIS A 491 4.39 -1.65 -5.15
CA HIS A 491 5.29 -1.48 -6.29
C HIS A 491 4.65 -0.69 -7.45
N SER A 492 3.79 0.26 -7.09
CA SER A 492 3.12 1.15 -8.02
C SER A 492 4.16 1.90 -8.86
N GLY A 493 4.07 1.79 -10.19
CA GLY A 493 5.06 2.33 -11.13
C GLY A 493 5.94 1.27 -11.80
N ALA A 494 6.10 0.08 -11.21
CA ALA A 494 6.92 -1.01 -11.77
C ALA A 494 6.21 -2.38 -11.78
N GLN A 495 4.91 -2.38 -12.10
CA GLN A 495 4.05 -3.57 -12.07
C GLN A 495 4.61 -4.76 -12.88
N ARG A 496 5.20 -4.52 -14.06
CA ARG A 496 5.81 -5.58 -14.87
C ARG A 496 6.97 -6.28 -14.15
N LEU A 497 7.79 -5.53 -13.41
CA LEU A 497 8.88 -6.08 -12.62
C LEU A 497 8.35 -6.91 -11.45
N ALA A 498 7.39 -6.37 -10.71
CA ALA A 498 6.77 -7.04 -9.58
C ALA A 498 6.12 -8.35 -9.99
N VAL A 499 5.27 -8.31 -11.03
CA VAL A 499 4.64 -9.49 -11.63
C VAL A 499 5.68 -10.51 -12.06
N GLY A 500 6.74 -10.10 -12.76
CA GLY A 500 7.79 -11.03 -13.19
C GLY A 500 8.35 -11.83 -12.02
N ARG A 501 8.79 -11.14 -10.96
CA ARG A 501 9.39 -11.79 -9.79
C ARG A 501 8.42 -12.63 -8.98
N ILE A 502 7.16 -12.19 -8.85
CA ILE A 502 6.11 -12.92 -8.14
C ILE A 502 5.81 -14.23 -8.86
N PHE A 503 5.61 -14.19 -10.18
CA PHE A 503 5.28 -15.39 -10.93
C PHE A 503 6.48 -16.34 -11.09
N ASP A 504 7.71 -15.83 -11.21
CA ASP A 504 8.90 -16.68 -11.18
C ASP A 504 8.96 -17.48 -9.85
N TRP A 505 8.62 -16.83 -8.73
CA TRP A 505 8.52 -17.53 -7.45
C TRP A 505 7.37 -18.54 -7.40
N LEU A 506 6.21 -18.21 -7.98
CA LEU A 506 5.07 -19.14 -8.04
C LEU A 506 5.39 -20.38 -8.89
N ASP A 507 6.12 -20.22 -10.00
CA ASP A 507 6.55 -21.32 -10.86
C ASP A 507 7.51 -22.26 -10.12
N ASP A 508 8.47 -21.70 -9.37
CA ASP A 508 9.39 -22.47 -8.52
C ASP A 508 8.65 -23.20 -7.38
N THR A 509 7.60 -22.59 -6.84
CA THR A 509 6.87 -23.08 -5.66
C THR A 509 5.79 -24.10 -6.00
N MET A 510 5.14 -23.95 -7.16
CA MET A 510 4.06 -24.83 -7.64
C MET A 510 4.42 -25.44 -9.01
N PRO A 511 5.52 -26.23 -9.09
CA PRO A 511 6.03 -26.72 -10.36
C PRO A 511 5.01 -27.62 -11.09
N PRO A 512 5.08 -27.71 -12.43
CA PRO A 512 4.24 -28.63 -13.19
C PRO A 512 4.37 -30.08 -12.68
N ARG A 513 3.26 -30.81 -12.63
CA ARG A 513 3.32 -32.24 -12.31
C ARG A 513 4.11 -32.98 -13.42
N PRO A 514 4.97 -33.95 -13.06
CA PRO A 514 5.68 -34.78 -14.04
C PRO A 514 4.70 -35.47 -15.00
N GLU A 515 5.05 -35.57 -16.28
CA GLU A 515 4.18 -36.07 -17.36
C GLU A 515 3.66 -37.51 -17.18
N HIS A 516 4.23 -38.28 -16.25
CA HIS A 516 3.82 -39.64 -15.94
C HIS A 516 2.65 -39.74 -14.95
N TYR A 517 2.12 -38.62 -14.44
CA TYR A 517 0.93 -38.63 -13.59
C TYR A 517 -0.34 -38.59 -14.46
N SER A 518 -0.82 -39.77 -14.87
CA SER A 518 -2.11 -39.89 -15.55
C SER A 518 -3.23 -39.47 -14.61
N TRP A 519 -3.81 -38.28 -14.84
CA TRP A 519 -5.05 -37.85 -14.22
C TRP A 519 -6.15 -38.85 -14.64
N HIS A 520 -6.59 -39.69 -13.71
CA HIS A 520 -7.80 -40.47 -13.86
C HIS A 520 -8.92 -39.70 -13.17
N PRO A 521 -9.98 -39.27 -13.89
CA PRO A 521 -11.16 -38.74 -13.23
C PRO A 521 -11.70 -39.79 -12.26
N PRO A 522 -12.26 -39.40 -11.10
CA PRO A 522 -12.90 -40.34 -10.20
C PRO A 522 -14.02 -41.07 -10.96
N ASN A 523 -13.82 -42.37 -11.20
CA ASN A 523 -14.83 -43.23 -11.79
C ASN A 523 -16.11 -43.12 -10.95
N SER A 524 -17.22 -42.81 -11.61
CA SER A 524 -18.56 -43.04 -11.08
C SER A 524 -18.64 -44.50 -10.62
N ALA A 525 -18.60 -44.72 -9.30
CA ALA A 525 -18.74 -46.05 -8.74
C ALA A 525 -20.17 -46.55 -9.04
N SER A 526 -20.29 -47.35 -10.10
CA SER A 526 -21.40 -48.29 -10.24
C SER A 526 -21.22 -49.34 -9.14
N TRP A 527 -22.06 -49.26 -8.11
CA TRP A 527 -22.18 -50.30 -7.09
C TRP A 527 -22.55 -51.64 -7.77
N PRO A 528 -21.87 -52.75 -7.46
CA PRO A 528 -22.30 -54.05 -7.96
C PRO A 528 -23.62 -54.43 -7.27
N ALA A 529 -24.62 -54.79 -8.08
CA ALA A 529 -25.84 -55.39 -7.60
C ALA A 529 -25.50 -56.68 -6.83
N ALA A 530 -25.94 -56.76 -5.58
CA ALA A 530 -25.94 -58.00 -4.82
C ALA A 530 -27.22 -58.78 -5.11
N ASN A 531 -27.02 -60.09 -5.31
CA ASN A 531 -27.97 -61.12 -5.74
C ASN A 531 -29.30 -61.19 -4.99
#